data_AF-A0AAU5XCU0-F1
#
_entry.id   AF-A0AAU5XCU0-F1
#
_cell.length_a   1.000
_cell.length_b   1.000
_cell.length_c   1.000
_cell.angle_alpha   90.00
_cell.angle_beta   90.00
_cell.angle_gamma   90.00
#
_symmetry.space_group_name_H-M   'P 1'
#
loop_
_entity.id
_entity.type
_entity.pdbx_description
1 polymer ?
#
loop_
_entity_poly.entity_id
_entity_poly.type
_entity_poly.pdbx_seq_one_letter_code
_entity_poly.pdbx_strand_id
1 'polypeptide(L)'
;MAGRDVGANMFSKLMKDFLRGPETKPAGTGATDFGATAFLTAGGRDAEHYTLQPEEVENALSNFKNGDNEATLGRFGEGARFAGVYNPASDRFLAYPSGDTLLLDGGVPANRVPRNLGHLRVNNVLSKTLNVDPTRNLGFTATLKGDGSFGMKWLSRSVNELNPTFEGNQVPFLPIDRITSTFARATGRAVRSET
;
A
#
# COMPACT_ATOMS: atom_id res chain seq x y z
N MET A 1 -10.08 38.31 23.96
CA MET A 1 -9.92 37.53 22.70
C MET A 1 -8.92 36.42 22.97
N ALA A 2 -9.36 35.17 23.05
CA ALA A 2 -8.47 34.02 23.20
C ALA A 2 -9.04 32.87 22.35
N GLY A 3 -8.53 32.75 21.12
CA GLY A 3 -8.80 31.62 20.23
C GLY A 3 -7.96 30.42 20.67
N ARG A 4 -8.62 29.29 20.90
CA ARG A 4 -7.99 28.02 21.26
C ARG A 4 -7.50 27.29 20.01
N ASP A 5 -6.22 27.00 19.98
CA ASP A 5 -5.58 25.99 19.13
C ASP A 5 -6.04 24.58 19.57
N VAL A 6 -6.82 23.90 18.74
CA VAL A 6 -7.32 22.53 19.02
C VAL A 6 -6.77 21.50 18.01
N GLY A 7 -6.01 21.93 17.00
CA GLY A 7 -5.58 21.06 15.89
C GLY A 7 -4.37 20.15 16.16
N ALA A 8 -3.42 20.57 16.99
CA ALA A 8 -2.13 19.87 17.12
C ALA A 8 -2.15 18.62 18.03
N ASN A 9 -3.13 18.50 18.93
CA ASN A 9 -3.12 17.46 19.97
C ASN A 9 -3.67 16.10 19.50
N MET A 10 -4.43 16.04 18.40
CA MET A 10 -5.04 14.78 17.95
C MET A 10 -4.03 13.90 17.19
N PHE A 11 -3.13 14.50 16.41
CA PHE A 11 -2.08 13.79 15.67
C PHE A 11 -1.03 13.17 16.61
N SER A 12 -0.62 13.90 17.65
CA SER A 12 0.32 13.39 18.67
C SER A 12 -0.27 12.21 19.46
N LYS A 13 -1.58 12.22 19.73
CA LYS A 13 -2.27 11.12 20.43
C LYS A 13 -2.40 9.88 19.55
N LEU A 14 -2.78 10.06 18.27
CA LEU A 14 -2.88 8.95 17.31
C LEU A 14 -1.52 8.26 17.08
N MET A 15 -0.42 9.02 17.07
CA MET A 15 0.93 8.49 16.95
C MET A 15 1.43 7.81 18.23
N LYS A 16 1.04 8.29 19.42
CA LYS A 16 1.43 7.68 20.70
C LYS A 16 0.75 6.34 20.96
N ASP A 17 -0.52 6.21 20.57
CA ASP A 17 -1.25 4.95 20.70
C ASP A 17 -0.76 3.93 19.65
N PHE A 18 -0.24 4.39 18.50
CA PHE A 18 0.39 3.55 17.46
C PHE A 18 1.78 3.02 17.85
N LEU A 19 2.57 3.76 18.64
CA LEU A 19 3.91 3.34 19.08
C LEU A 19 3.90 2.38 20.29
N ARG A 20 2.74 2.16 20.93
CA ARG A 20 2.57 1.10 21.94
C ARG A 20 2.29 -0.23 21.26
N GLY A 21 3.32 -0.81 20.65
CA GLY A 21 3.30 -2.22 20.25
C GLY A 21 3.15 -3.16 21.46
N PRO A 22 2.77 -4.44 21.25
CA PRO A 22 2.71 -5.42 22.33
C PRO A 22 4.11 -5.64 22.93
N GLU A 23 4.21 -5.62 24.27
CA GLU A 23 5.44 -5.95 24.99
C GLU A 23 5.94 -7.33 24.57
N THR A 24 7.05 -7.36 23.83
CA THR A 24 7.78 -8.59 23.52
C THR A 24 9.05 -8.65 24.37
N LYS A 25 9.18 -9.78 25.07
CA LYS A 25 10.28 -10.15 25.94
C LYS A 25 11.59 -10.20 25.13
N PRO A 26 12.74 -9.74 25.65
CA PRO A 26 13.96 -9.64 24.86
C PRO A 26 14.58 -11.02 24.63
N ALA A 27 14.95 -11.29 23.37
CA ALA A 27 15.80 -12.41 22.99
C ALA A 27 17.10 -11.88 22.38
N GLY A 28 18.21 -12.24 23.02
CA GLY A 28 19.51 -12.60 22.41
C GLY A 28 20.14 -11.66 21.39
N THR A 29 21.19 -10.97 21.84
CA THR A 29 22.22 -10.32 21.03
C THR A 29 22.97 -11.33 20.16
N GLY A 30 23.00 -11.08 18.84
CA GLY A 30 23.88 -11.75 17.87
C GLY A 30 24.06 -10.86 16.64
N ALA A 31 25.30 -10.48 16.36
CA ALA A 31 25.69 -9.42 15.44
C ALA A 31 25.65 -9.83 13.95
N THR A 32 25.29 -8.83 13.13
CA THR A 32 25.73 -8.54 11.75
C THR A 32 26.00 -9.69 10.77
N ASP A 33 25.09 -9.87 9.81
CA ASP A 33 25.45 -10.19 8.43
C ASP A 33 24.41 -9.59 7.47
N PHE A 34 24.82 -8.59 6.67
CA PHE A 34 23.97 -8.00 5.61
C PHE A 34 23.96 -8.95 4.41
N GLY A 35 23.24 -10.07 4.56
CA GLY A 35 23.04 -11.05 3.51
C GLY A 35 22.00 -10.58 2.49
N ALA A 36 22.44 -10.01 1.38
CA ALA A 36 21.63 -9.70 0.20
C ALA A 36 21.12 -10.95 -0.56
N THR A 37 21.03 -12.11 0.10
CA THR A 37 20.86 -13.41 -0.57
C THR A 37 19.90 -14.33 0.20
N ALA A 38 18.70 -13.84 0.54
CA ALA A 38 17.60 -14.69 1.01
C ALA A 38 16.21 -14.07 0.75
N PHE A 39 15.99 -13.48 -0.43
CA PHE A 39 14.63 -13.05 -0.86
C PHE A 39 13.92 -14.08 -1.74
N LEU A 40 14.54 -15.24 -1.97
CA LEU A 40 13.99 -16.30 -2.77
C LEU A 40 13.60 -17.47 -1.87
N THR A 41 12.37 -17.95 -2.05
CA THR A 41 11.85 -19.27 -1.59
C THR A 41 11.03 -19.36 -0.30
N ALA A 42 10.23 -18.35 0.07
CA ALA A 42 9.23 -18.52 1.16
C ALA A 42 7.78 -18.08 0.85
N GLY A 43 7.49 -17.47 -0.31
CA GLY A 43 6.15 -16.90 -0.60
C GLY A 43 5.14 -17.82 -1.31
N GLY A 44 5.42 -19.13 -1.41
CA GLY A 44 4.79 -19.98 -2.42
C GLY A 44 3.54 -20.79 -2.04
N ARG A 45 3.04 -20.77 -0.79
CA ARG A 45 2.01 -21.76 -0.39
C ARG A 45 0.67 -21.23 0.11
N ASP A 46 0.55 -19.96 0.53
CA ASP A 46 -0.72 -19.43 1.07
C ASP A 46 -1.36 -18.34 0.22
N ALA A 47 -0.90 -18.18 -1.03
CA ALA A 47 -1.41 -17.20 -1.97
C ALA A 47 -2.93 -17.34 -2.22
N GLU A 48 -3.47 -18.55 -2.14
CA GLU A 48 -4.87 -18.84 -2.48
C GLU A 48 -5.90 -18.51 -1.37
N HIS A 49 -5.46 -18.16 -0.16
CA HIS A 49 -6.37 -18.09 0.99
C HIS A 49 -6.86 -16.69 1.35
N TYR A 50 -6.19 -15.62 0.89
CA TYR A 50 -6.58 -14.28 1.30
C TYR A 50 -7.72 -13.73 0.43
N THR A 51 -8.79 -13.32 1.10
CA THR A 51 -9.98 -12.71 0.50
C THR A 51 -10.23 -11.38 1.20
N LEU A 52 -10.44 -10.32 0.44
CA LEU A 52 -10.84 -9.02 0.98
C LEU A 52 -12.32 -9.05 1.37
N GLN A 53 -12.73 -8.20 2.32
CA GLN A 53 -14.17 -8.00 2.56
C GLN A 53 -14.82 -7.38 1.31
N PRO A 54 -16.11 -7.64 1.02
CA PRO A 54 -16.77 -7.15 -0.19
C PRO A 54 -16.61 -5.65 -0.44
N GLU A 55 -16.76 -4.83 0.61
CA GLU A 55 -16.61 -3.37 0.57
C GLU A 55 -15.19 -2.91 0.27
N GLU A 56 -14.19 -3.73 0.58
CA GLU A 56 -12.78 -3.42 0.33
C GLU A 56 -12.39 -3.72 -1.13
N VAL A 57 -13.21 -4.48 -1.88
CA VAL A 57 -12.96 -4.83 -3.29
C VAL A 57 -13.56 -3.84 -4.28
N GLU A 58 -14.68 -3.20 -3.95
CA GLU A 58 -15.62 -2.59 -4.91
C GLU A 58 -15.00 -1.63 -5.96
N ASN A 59 -13.88 -0.97 -5.63
CA ASN A 59 -13.07 -0.23 -6.61
C ASN A 59 -11.55 -0.38 -6.40
N ALA A 60 -11.13 -1.46 -5.76
CA ALA A 60 -9.72 -1.68 -5.46
C ALA A 60 -8.99 -2.38 -6.61
N LEU A 61 -7.71 -2.04 -6.77
CA LEU A 61 -6.78 -2.85 -7.54
C LEU A 61 -6.03 -3.76 -6.59
N SER A 62 -5.99 -5.05 -6.86
CA SER A 62 -5.32 -6.00 -5.99
C SER A 62 -4.98 -7.33 -6.67
N ASN A 63 -4.17 -8.16 -6.03
CA ASN A 63 -3.95 -9.55 -6.45
C ASN A 63 -4.52 -10.57 -5.46
N PHE A 64 -5.58 -10.17 -4.73
CA PHE A 64 -6.39 -11.10 -3.93
C PHE A 64 -7.35 -11.89 -4.82
N LYS A 65 -7.80 -13.05 -4.34
CA LYS A 65 -8.63 -13.99 -5.10
C LYS A 65 -9.94 -13.37 -5.62
N ASN A 66 -10.53 -12.47 -4.84
CA ASN A 66 -11.79 -11.83 -5.17
C ASN A 66 -11.63 -10.45 -5.84
N GLY A 67 -10.42 -10.07 -6.25
CA GLY A 67 -10.21 -8.85 -7.03
C GLY A 67 -10.54 -9.06 -8.51
N ASP A 68 -11.35 -8.16 -9.09
CA ASP A 68 -11.58 -8.08 -10.54
C ASP A 68 -11.00 -6.77 -11.07
N ASN A 69 -9.70 -6.80 -11.38
CA ASN A 69 -8.99 -5.59 -11.83
C ASN A 69 -9.47 -5.12 -13.20
N GLU A 70 -9.89 -6.03 -14.08
CA GLU A 70 -10.33 -5.66 -15.42
C GLU A 70 -11.65 -4.88 -15.36
N ALA A 71 -12.65 -5.43 -14.66
CA ALA A 71 -13.92 -4.74 -14.45
C ALA A 71 -13.74 -3.44 -13.66
N THR A 72 -12.87 -3.44 -12.64
CA THR A 72 -12.57 -2.23 -11.85
C THR A 72 -11.96 -1.14 -12.73
N LEU A 73 -10.94 -1.46 -13.52
CA LEU A 73 -10.26 -0.50 -14.39
C LEU A 73 -11.17 0.05 -15.49
N GLY A 74 -12.13 -0.75 -15.98
CA GLY A 74 -13.14 -0.30 -16.94
C GLY A 74 -14.03 0.85 -16.45
N ARG A 75 -13.99 1.17 -15.15
CA ARG A 75 -14.76 2.27 -14.53
C ARG A 75 -13.94 3.56 -14.33
N PHE A 76 -12.65 3.56 -14.65
CA PHE A 76 -11.75 4.69 -14.42
C PHE A 76 -11.22 5.28 -15.74
N GLY A 77 -11.04 6.60 -15.76
CA GLY A 77 -10.42 7.33 -16.86
C GLY A 77 -8.95 7.66 -16.60
N GLU A 78 -8.32 8.28 -17.61
CA GLU A 78 -6.98 8.85 -17.48
C GLU A 78 -6.86 9.78 -16.27
N GLY A 79 -5.71 9.72 -15.59
CA GLY A 79 -5.42 10.54 -14.42
C GLY A 79 -5.99 9.98 -13.11
N ALA A 80 -6.75 8.88 -13.16
CA ALA A 80 -7.16 8.16 -11.96
C ALA A 80 -5.91 7.75 -11.15
N ARG A 81 -5.93 8.05 -9.85
CA ARG A 81 -4.80 7.82 -8.94
C ARG A 81 -5.17 6.83 -7.87
N PHE A 82 -4.27 5.91 -7.57
CA PHE A 82 -4.46 4.88 -6.56
C PHE A 82 -3.36 4.97 -5.50
N ALA A 83 -3.77 5.03 -4.23
CA ALA A 83 -2.88 4.85 -3.09
C ALA A 83 -2.72 3.36 -2.86
N GLY A 84 -1.51 2.83 -3.05
CA GLY A 84 -1.22 1.41 -2.97
C GLY A 84 -0.25 1.05 -1.86
N VAL A 85 -0.37 -0.18 -1.38
CA VAL A 85 0.54 -0.78 -0.41
C VAL A 85 0.84 -2.20 -0.84
N TYR A 86 2.10 -2.60 -0.71
CA TYR A 86 2.62 -3.91 -1.06
C TYR A 86 3.29 -4.57 0.16
N ASN A 87 3.02 -5.86 0.37
CA ASN A 87 3.72 -6.69 1.34
C ASN A 87 4.73 -7.61 0.62
N PRO A 88 6.05 -7.45 0.85
CA PRO A 88 7.08 -8.27 0.18
C PRO A 88 7.11 -9.74 0.59
N ALA A 89 6.64 -10.08 1.79
CA ALA A 89 6.69 -11.44 2.30
C ALA A 89 5.64 -12.33 1.62
N SER A 90 4.42 -11.82 1.43
CA SER A 90 3.31 -12.54 0.80
C SER A 90 3.15 -12.26 -0.70
N ASP A 91 3.92 -11.33 -1.26
CA ASP A 91 3.75 -10.85 -2.65
C ASP A 91 2.30 -10.38 -2.92
N ARG A 92 1.74 -9.60 -1.99
CA ARG A 92 0.37 -9.09 -2.06
C ARG A 92 0.36 -7.57 -2.09
N PHE A 93 -0.55 -7.01 -2.88
CA PHE A 93 -0.83 -5.59 -2.86
C PHE A 93 -2.32 -5.29 -2.81
N LEU A 94 -2.60 -4.08 -2.35
CA LEU A 94 -3.91 -3.47 -2.35
C LEU A 94 -3.74 -2.00 -2.74
N ALA A 95 -4.60 -1.49 -3.61
CA ALA A 95 -4.58 -0.08 -3.99
C ALA A 95 -5.99 0.49 -4.15
N TYR A 96 -6.27 1.60 -3.47
CA TYR A 96 -7.57 2.27 -3.50
C TYR A 96 -7.52 3.56 -4.31
N PRO A 97 -8.62 3.93 -5.00
CA PRO A 97 -8.76 5.22 -5.64
C PRO A 97 -8.49 6.33 -4.62
N SER A 98 -7.78 7.39 -5.02
CA SER A 98 -7.26 8.37 -4.08
C SER A 98 -7.52 9.81 -4.51
N GLY A 99 -7.65 10.69 -3.52
CA GLY A 99 -7.84 12.13 -3.72
C GLY A 99 -9.12 12.43 -4.49
N ASP A 100 -8.98 13.09 -5.64
CA ASP A 100 -10.09 13.55 -6.47
C ASP A 100 -10.44 12.55 -7.57
N THR A 101 -9.98 11.30 -7.46
CA THR A 101 -10.32 10.25 -8.43
C THR A 101 -11.84 10.05 -8.44
N LEU A 102 -12.41 10.07 -9.64
CA LEU A 102 -13.81 9.81 -9.94
C LEU A 102 -13.91 8.61 -10.89
N LEU A 103 -15.07 7.98 -10.89
CA LEU A 103 -15.46 7.02 -11.91
C LEU A 103 -15.79 7.75 -13.22
N LEU A 104 -15.84 7.01 -14.34
CA LEU A 104 -16.17 7.56 -15.67
C LEU A 104 -17.56 8.20 -15.74
N ASP A 105 -18.50 7.76 -14.91
CA ASP A 105 -19.83 8.35 -14.78
C ASP A 105 -19.87 9.61 -13.88
N GLY A 106 -18.72 10.05 -13.37
CA GLY A 106 -18.59 11.15 -12.42
C GLY A 106 -18.82 10.76 -10.96
N GLY A 107 -19.15 9.49 -10.68
CA GLY A 107 -19.38 8.97 -9.35
C GLY A 107 -18.12 8.94 -8.47
N VAL A 108 -18.34 8.96 -7.15
CA VAL A 108 -17.27 8.77 -6.17
C VAL A 108 -17.09 7.28 -5.90
N PRO A 109 -15.88 6.71 -6.08
CA PRO A 109 -15.61 5.31 -5.73
C PRO A 109 -15.90 5.02 -4.25
N ALA A 110 -16.49 3.85 -3.96
CA ALA A 110 -16.95 3.48 -2.63
C ALA A 110 -15.83 3.43 -1.58
N ASN A 111 -14.67 2.88 -1.97
CA ASN A 111 -13.48 2.78 -1.13
C ASN A 111 -12.45 3.90 -1.40
N ARG A 112 -12.87 5.06 -1.96
CA ARG A 112 -11.98 6.19 -2.21
C ARG A 112 -11.34 6.68 -0.90
N VAL A 113 -10.04 6.89 -0.94
CA VAL A 113 -9.26 7.41 0.19
C VAL A 113 -8.81 8.85 -0.04
N PRO A 114 -8.64 9.65 1.03
CA PRO A 114 -8.08 10.99 0.89
C PRO A 114 -6.65 10.95 0.33
N ARG A 115 -6.26 12.03 -0.35
CA ARG A 115 -4.89 12.18 -0.90
C ARG A 115 -3.83 12.07 0.19
N ASN A 116 -4.10 12.65 1.35
CA ASN A 116 -3.26 12.55 2.54
C ASN A 116 -3.76 11.40 3.39
N LEU A 117 -2.85 10.56 3.90
CA LEU A 117 -3.15 9.37 4.72
C LEU A 117 -3.86 8.21 4.01
N GLY A 118 -4.09 8.31 2.69
CA GLY A 118 -4.68 7.21 1.92
C GLY A 118 -3.89 5.91 2.04
N HIS A 119 -2.56 5.98 1.97
CA HIS A 119 -1.69 4.82 2.17
C HIS A 119 -1.83 4.19 3.55
N LEU A 120 -2.01 4.98 4.61
CA LEU A 120 -2.20 4.46 5.96
C LEU A 120 -3.47 3.60 6.06
N ARG A 121 -4.58 4.08 5.47
CA ARG A 121 -5.84 3.32 5.45
C ARG A 121 -5.68 2.01 4.69
N VAL A 122 -5.07 2.06 3.51
CA VAL A 122 -4.81 0.87 2.68
C VAL A 122 -3.87 -0.10 3.40
N ASN A 123 -2.85 0.41 4.10
CA ASN A 123 -1.90 -0.38 4.89
C ASN A 123 -2.61 -1.15 6.01
N ASN A 124 -3.54 -0.51 6.71
CA ASN A 124 -4.30 -1.15 7.79
C ASN A 124 -5.17 -2.29 7.26
N VAL A 125 -5.85 -2.09 6.13
CA VAL A 125 -6.66 -3.16 5.51
C VAL A 125 -5.76 -4.31 5.07
N LEU A 126 -4.70 -4.02 4.31
CA LEU A 126 -3.77 -5.05 3.83
C LEU A 126 -3.18 -5.86 4.99
N SER A 127 -2.71 -5.18 6.04
CA SER A 127 -2.07 -5.83 7.19
C SER A 127 -3.04 -6.69 7.98
N LYS A 128 -4.27 -6.21 8.18
CA LYS A 128 -5.34 -6.98 8.82
C LYS A 128 -5.72 -8.21 8.00
N THR A 129 -5.88 -8.07 6.68
CA THR A 129 -6.23 -9.17 5.78
C THR A 129 -5.16 -10.26 5.76
N LEU A 130 -3.88 -9.86 5.77
CA LEU A 130 -2.76 -10.80 5.74
C LEU A 130 -2.34 -11.29 7.13
N ASN A 131 -2.83 -10.68 8.20
CA ASN A 131 -2.35 -10.87 9.57
C ASN A 131 -0.83 -10.66 9.70
N VAL A 132 -0.34 -9.52 9.21
CA VAL A 132 1.10 -9.16 9.21
C VAL A 132 1.35 -7.81 9.90
N ASP A 133 2.61 -7.58 10.27
CA ASP A 133 3.07 -6.30 10.82
C ASP A 133 2.96 -5.18 9.76
N PRO A 134 2.20 -4.10 10.02
CA PRO A 134 2.01 -3.01 9.06
C PRO A 134 3.27 -2.20 8.76
N THR A 135 4.31 -2.28 9.59
CA THR A 135 5.58 -1.57 9.38
C THR A 135 6.41 -2.19 8.26
N ARG A 136 6.16 -3.44 7.88
CA ARG A 136 6.95 -4.16 6.86
C ARG A 136 6.45 -3.97 5.43
N ASN A 137 5.43 -3.15 5.25
CA ASN A 137 4.83 -2.89 3.95
C ASN A 137 5.50 -1.72 3.24
N LEU A 138 5.25 -1.62 1.93
CA LEU A 138 5.80 -0.60 1.04
C LEU A 138 4.67 0.16 0.36
N GLY A 139 4.62 1.47 0.56
CA GLY A 139 3.64 2.37 -0.03
C GLY A 139 4.06 2.88 -1.40
N PHE A 140 3.09 2.96 -2.32
CA PHE A 140 3.27 3.48 -3.68
C PHE A 140 2.03 4.25 -4.15
N THR A 141 2.17 5.09 -5.15
CA THR A 141 1.04 5.72 -5.84
C THR A 141 1.05 5.29 -7.30
N ALA A 142 -0.05 4.76 -7.82
CA ALA A 142 -0.19 4.42 -9.23
C ALA A 142 -1.13 5.41 -9.93
N THR A 143 -0.76 5.88 -11.13
CA THR A 143 -1.56 6.80 -11.94
C THR A 143 -1.85 6.17 -13.29
N LEU A 144 -3.14 6.02 -13.62
CA LEU A 144 -3.59 5.52 -14.92
C LEU A 144 -3.33 6.58 -16.00
N LYS A 145 -2.65 6.18 -17.08
CA LYS A 145 -2.31 7.04 -18.22
C LYS A 145 -3.32 6.90 -19.36
N GLY A 146 -3.34 7.85 -20.30
CA GLY A 146 -4.26 7.82 -21.44
C GLY A 146 -4.10 6.62 -22.38
N ASP A 147 -2.92 5.97 -22.40
CA ASP A 147 -2.67 4.72 -23.14
C ASP A 147 -3.07 3.45 -22.36
N GLY A 148 -3.66 3.60 -21.17
CA GLY A 148 -4.04 2.51 -20.28
C GLY A 148 -2.87 1.93 -19.46
N SER A 149 -1.65 2.45 -19.60
CA SER A 149 -0.51 2.08 -18.75
C SER A 149 -0.56 2.77 -17.38
N PHE A 150 0.29 2.33 -16.46
CA PHE A 150 0.46 2.95 -15.15
C PHE A 150 1.84 3.61 -14.98
N GLY A 151 1.83 4.84 -14.46
CA GLY A 151 2.99 5.46 -13.85
C GLY A 151 2.98 5.25 -12.33
N MET A 152 4.09 4.85 -11.73
CA MET A 152 4.18 4.56 -10.29
C MET A 152 5.23 5.41 -9.58
N LYS A 153 4.84 6.00 -8.44
CA LYS A 153 5.72 6.73 -7.52
C LYS A 153 5.85 6.00 -6.20
N TRP A 154 7.01 6.10 -5.57
CA TRP A 154 7.41 5.24 -4.45
C TRP A 154 7.53 5.98 -3.11
N LEU A 155 6.82 7.09 -2.98
CA LEU A 155 6.86 7.96 -1.81
C LEU A 155 5.62 7.75 -0.94
N SER A 156 5.81 7.44 0.34
CA SER A 156 4.73 7.41 1.32
C SER A 156 5.26 7.62 2.73
N ARG A 157 4.98 8.78 3.34
CA ARG A 157 5.41 9.06 4.73
C ARG A 157 4.75 8.11 5.73
N SER A 158 3.46 7.86 5.58
CA SER A 158 2.67 7.09 6.54
C SER A 158 2.87 5.57 6.46
N VAL A 159 3.69 5.08 5.53
CA VAL A 159 3.99 3.66 5.38
C VAL A 159 5.50 3.44 5.37
N ASN A 160 6.22 4.14 4.50
CA ASN A 160 7.63 3.88 4.27
C ASN A 160 8.52 4.38 5.42
N GLU A 161 8.19 5.52 6.07
CA GLU A 161 8.97 6.02 7.23
C GLU A 161 8.88 5.10 8.44
N LEU A 162 7.87 4.23 8.47
CA LEU A 162 7.69 3.25 9.54
C LEU A 162 8.46 1.96 9.27
N ASN A 163 9.03 1.79 8.08
CA ASN A 163 9.64 0.54 7.68
C ASN A 163 11.05 0.40 8.27
N PRO A 164 11.32 -0.61 9.11
CA PRO A 164 12.62 -0.74 9.77
C PRO A 164 13.74 -1.22 8.85
N THR A 165 13.44 -1.60 7.60
CA THR A 165 14.43 -2.16 6.67
C THR A 165 15.17 -1.11 5.84
N PHE A 166 14.72 0.15 5.87
CA PHE A 166 15.39 1.28 5.22
C PHE A 166 15.01 2.60 5.88
N GLU A 167 15.82 3.64 5.70
CA GLU A 167 15.54 4.97 6.23
C GLU A 167 14.78 5.85 5.22
N GLY A 168 13.92 6.74 5.73
CA GLY A 168 13.19 7.72 4.93
C GLY A 168 11.83 7.22 4.40
N ASN A 169 11.23 7.99 3.47
CA ASN A 169 9.88 7.74 2.96
C ASN A 169 9.82 7.23 1.52
N GLN A 170 10.98 7.01 0.90
CA GLN A 170 11.09 6.53 -0.47
C GLN A 170 11.49 5.05 -0.45
N VAL A 171 10.72 4.22 -1.14
CA VAL A 171 11.08 2.81 -1.30
C VAL A 171 12.43 2.71 -2.04
N PRO A 172 13.39 1.90 -1.55
CA PRO A 172 14.67 1.70 -2.24
C PRO A 172 14.49 1.04 -3.61
N PHE A 173 15.50 1.13 -4.48
CA PHE A 173 15.39 0.67 -5.88
C PHE A 173 15.09 -0.83 -6.03
N LEU A 174 15.75 -1.68 -5.24
CA LEU A 174 15.66 -3.15 -5.37
C LEU A 174 14.23 -3.74 -5.34
N PRO A 175 13.33 -3.35 -4.42
CA PRO A 175 11.96 -3.86 -4.42
C PRO A 175 11.06 -3.33 -5.55
N ILE A 176 11.44 -2.27 -6.28
CA ILE A 176 10.58 -1.63 -7.29
C ILE A 176 10.23 -2.60 -8.42
N ASP A 177 11.21 -3.35 -8.93
CA ASP A 177 10.99 -4.30 -10.03
C ASP A 177 9.98 -5.39 -9.67
N ARG A 178 10.03 -5.85 -8.41
CA ARG A 178 9.10 -6.86 -7.92
C ARG A 178 7.68 -6.31 -7.80
N ILE A 179 7.52 -5.10 -7.22
CA ILE A 179 6.20 -4.47 -7.08
C ILE A 179 5.58 -4.20 -8.45
N THR A 180 6.36 -3.61 -9.37
CA THR A 180 5.89 -3.30 -10.74
C THR A 180 5.50 -4.57 -11.49
N SER A 181 6.29 -5.64 -11.42
CA SER A 181 5.97 -6.93 -12.04
C SER A 181 4.70 -7.56 -11.47
N THR A 182 4.55 -7.56 -10.15
CA THR A 182 3.35 -8.10 -9.49
C THR A 182 2.10 -7.29 -9.84
N PHE A 183 2.20 -5.96 -9.86
CA PHE A 183 1.11 -5.07 -10.25
C PHE A 183 0.73 -5.25 -11.73
N ALA A 184 1.71 -5.29 -12.63
CA ALA A 184 1.50 -5.48 -14.06
C ALA A 184 0.79 -6.80 -14.36
N ARG A 185 1.25 -7.90 -13.74
CA ARG A 185 0.63 -9.22 -13.86
C ARG A 185 -0.81 -9.24 -13.37
N ALA A 186 -1.09 -8.58 -12.24
CA ALA A 186 -2.44 -8.56 -11.67
C ALA A 186 -3.41 -7.70 -12.48
N THR A 187 -2.95 -6.58 -13.03
CA THR A 187 -3.81 -5.62 -13.74
C THR A 187 -3.88 -5.83 -15.25
N GLY A 188 -2.96 -6.63 -15.82
CA GLY A 188 -2.81 -6.78 -17.27
C GLY A 188 -2.29 -5.51 -17.97
N ARG A 189 -1.77 -4.53 -17.22
CA ARG A 189 -1.32 -3.24 -17.76
C ARG A 189 0.21 -3.12 -17.73
N ALA A 190 0.74 -2.38 -18.69
CA ALA A 190 2.14 -1.95 -18.65
C ALA A 190 2.35 -0.97 -17.48
N VAL A 191 3.49 -1.07 -16.81
CA VAL A 191 3.82 -0.27 -15.62
C VAL A 191 5.20 0.35 -15.80
N ARG A 192 5.35 1.63 -15.46
CA ARG A 192 6.62 2.35 -15.44
C ARG A 192 6.83 3.02 -14.09
N SER A 193 8.03 2.87 -13.55
CA SER A 193 8.48 3.67 -12.42
C SER A 193 8.64 5.12 -12.84
N GLU A 194 8.15 6.04 -12.02
CA GLU A 194 8.30 7.48 -12.16
C GLU A 194 9.13 8.01 -10.99
N THR A 195 9.94 9.02 -11.29
CA THR A 195 10.68 9.82 -10.30
C THR A 195 9.76 10.79 -9.57
#